data_AF-A0A3C0YDK5-F1
#
_entry.id   AF-A0A3C0YDK5-F1
#
_cell.length_a   1.000
_cell.length_b   1.000
_cell.length_c   1.000
_cell.angle_alpha   90.00
_cell.angle_beta   90.00
_cell.angle_gamma   90.00
#
_symmetry.space_group_name_H-M   'P 1'
#
loop_
_entity.id
_entity.type
_entity.pdbx_description
1 polymer ?
#
loop_
_entity_poly.entity_id
_entity_poly.type
_entity_poly.pdbx_seq_one_letter_code
_entity_poly.pdbx_strand_id
1 'polypeptide(L)'
;LTQMNPRAPQRAVHFGEVAISEVFDLRGFNLNAKLDIDPDFLKDEESANDDHHEHGHDHGEHCNHPSHADEHGHGHHHHHDDDVKSFVFRSDQPFSPAKLEDFLGAIVNIYGPRMLRYKGVLNMEGTDRKVIFQGVHQLMGSDLGPAWGQGEKKTSKMVFIGIDLPKDIFMQGLEQCLV
;
A
#
# COMPACT_ATOMS: atom_id res chain seq x y z
N LEU A 1 12.57 -10.14 -11.05
CA LEU A 1 12.38 -8.68 -10.95
C LEU A 1 11.00 -8.22 -11.42
N THR A 2 10.54 -8.63 -12.62
CA THR A 2 9.17 -8.32 -13.12
C THR A 2 8.06 -8.85 -12.21
N GLN A 3 8.28 -9.97 -11.53
CA GLN A 3 7.34 -10.56 -10.56
C GLN A 3 7.27 -9.78 -9.23
N MET A 4 8.30 -8.98 -8.89
CA MET A 4 8.35 -8.18 -7.66
C MET A 4 7.77 -6.77 -7.84
N ASN A 5 8.03 -6.13 -8.98
CA ASN A 5 7.49 -4.81 -9.28
C ASN A 5 7.09 -4.72 -10.76
N PRO A 6 5.89 -5.19 -11.12
CA PRO A 6 5.40 -5.20 -12.49
C PRO A 6 5.24 -3.79 -13.08
N ARG A 7 5.13 -2.78 -12.22
CA ARG A 7 4.90 -1.37 -12.59
C ARG A 7 6.19 -0.62 -12.95
N ALA A 8 7.36 -1.17 -12.62
CA ALA A 8 8.63 -0.55 -12.94
C ALA A 8 9.18 -1.11 -14.27
N PRO A 9 9.32 -0.29 -15.33
CA PRO A 9 9.96 -0.74 -16.55
C PRO A 9 11.41 -1.13 -16.26
N GLN A 10 11.78 -2.36 -16.63
CA GLN A 10 13.15 -2.86 -16.49
C GLN A 10 13.86 -2.76 -17.82
N ARG A 11 15.03 -2.14 -17.82
CA ARG A 11 15.89 -2.02 -19.00
C ARG A 11 17.28 -2.54 -18.68
N ALA A 12 17.79 -3.41 -19.55
CA ALA A 12 19.16 -3.85 -19.48
C ALA A 12 20.06 -2.76 -20.07
N VAL A 13 21.10 -2.39 -19.33
CA VAL A 13 22.06 -1.36 -19.72
C VAL A 13 23.38 -2.01 -20.10
N HIS A 14 23.90 -1.62 -21.25
CA HIS A 14 25.19 -2.09 -21.73
C HIS A 14 26.24 -1.05 -21.38
N PHE A 15 27.26 -1.46 -20.64
CA PHE A 15 28.42 -0.63 -20.26
C PHE A 15 28.08 0.68 -19.51
N GLY A 16 26.95 0.72 -18.79
CA GLY A 16 26.61 1.85 -17.92
C GLY A 16 26.07 3.09 -18.64
N GLU A 17 25.85 3.03 -19.95
CA GLU A 17 25.20 4.10 -20.69
C GLU A 17 23.67 4.01 -20.55
N VAL A 18 23.08 5.04 -19.96
CA VAL A 18 21.63 5.25 -19.86
C VAL A 18 21.33 6.65 -20.38
N ALA A 19 20.36 6.77 -21.29
CA ALA A 19 19.90 8.08 -21.73
C ALA A 19 19.26 8.83 -20.55
N ILE A 20 19.70 10.05 -20.28
CA ILE A 20 19.27 10.84 -19.10
C ILE A 20 17.76 11.08 -19.06
N SER A 21 17.10 11.11 -20.22
CA SER A 21 15.64 11.18 -20.39
C SER A 21 14.89 9.94 -19.90
N GLU A 22 15.60 8.83 -19.66
CA GLU A 22 15.04 7.58 -19.14
C GLU A 22 15.15 7.48 -17.61
N VAL A 23 15.89 8.40 -16.99
CA VAL A 23 16.09 8.51 -15.54
C VAL A 23 15.28 9.68 -14.97
N PHE A 24 15.24 10.81 -15.69
CA PHE A 24 14.44 11.98 -15.32
C PHE A 24 13.03 11.93 -15.93
N ASP A 25 12.04 12.41 -15.17
CA ASP A 25 10.61 12.49 -15.57
C ASP A 25 9.86 11.15 -15.68
N LEU A 26 10.22 10.17 -14.86
CA LEU A 26 9.51 8.88 -14.75
C LEU A 26 8.07 8.99 -14.22
N ARG A 27 7.58 10.19 -13.88
CA ARG A 27 6.24 10.48 -13.32
C ARG A 27 5.78 9.54 -12.21
N GLY A 28 6.69 8.81 -11.54
CA GLY A 28 6.37 7.82 -10.52
C GLY A 28 5.67 8.41 -9.29
N PHE A 29 5.83 9.73 -9.11
CA PHE A 29 5.20 10.53 -8.06
C PHE A 29 4.01 11.39 -8.55
N ASN A 30 3.67 11.40 -9.84
CA ASN A 30 2.57 12.20 -10.37
C ASN A 30 1.21 11.48 -10.12
N LEU A 31 0.30 12.12 -9.37
CA LEU A 31 -0.96 11.52 -8.92
C LEU A 31 -1.96 11.28 -10.04
N ASN A 32 -1.98 12.15 -11.06
CA ASN A 32 -2.96 12.07 -12.14
C ASN A 32 -2.80 10.81 -12.98
N ALA A 33 -1.55 10.32 -13.14
CA ALA A 33 -1.27 9.13 -13.93
C ALA A 33 -1.85 7.83 -13.34
N LYS A 34 -2.15 7.76 -12.03
CA LYS A 34 -2.74 6.54 -11.44
C LYS A 34 -4.23 6.38 -11.71
N LEU A 35 -4.97 7.49 -11.86
CA LEU A 35 -6.41 7.43 -12.15
C LEU A 35 -6.69 7.06 -13.61
N ASP A 36 -5.79 7.40 -14.54
CA ASP A 36 -5.90 7.02 -15.95
C ASP A 36 -5.59 5.53 -16.22
N ILE A 37 -4.91 4.85 -15.28
CA ILE A 37 -4.36 3.49 -15.50
C ILE A 37 -5.21 2.39 -14.85
N ASP A 38 -6.03 2.70 -13.84
CA ASP A 38 -6.82 1.69 -13.13
C ASP A 38 -8.23 2.22 -12.75
N PRO A 39 -9.17 2.23 -13.72
CA PRO A 39 -10.56 2.63 -13.48
C PRO A 39 -11.32 1.63 -12.59
N ASP A 40 -10.76 0.43 -12.37
CA ASP A 40 -11.37 -0.63 -11.56
C ASP A 40 -11.01 -0.51 -10.06
N PHE A 41 -10.13 0.42 -9.66
CA PHE A 41 -9.92 0.75 -8.23
C PHE A 41 -11.24 1.06 -7.48
N LEU A 42 -12.26 1.54 -8.20
CA LEU A 42 -13.59 1.84 -7.69
C LEU A 42 -14.62 0.72 -7.89
N LYS A 43 -14.32 -0.34 -8.64
CA LYS A 43 -15.24 -1.46 -8.81
C LYS A 43 -15.06 -2.47 -7.69
N ASP A 44 -16.20 -2.87 -7.12
CA ASP A 44 -16.28 -3.91 -6.11
C ASP A 44 -16.09 -5.27 -6.78
N GLU A 45 -14.92 -5.87 -6.58
CA GLU A 45 -14.75 -7.30 -6.80
C GLU A 45 -14.88 -7.98 -5.43
N GLU A 46 -16.07 -8.53 -5.23
CA GLU A 46 -16.45 -9.40 -4.14
C GLU A 46 -15.77 -10.78 -4.33
N SER A 47 -15.12 -11.29 -3.28
CA SER A 47 -14.63 -12.67 -3.12
C SER A 47 -13.34 -13.12 -3.84
N ALA A 48 -12.33 -13.46 -3.03
CA ALA A 48 -11.57 -14.73 -3.07
C ALA A 48 -10.57 -14.70 -1.91
N ASN A 49 -10.92 -15.31 -0.77
CA ASN A 49 -10.57 -16.69 -0.40
C ASN A 49 -9.11 -16.82 0.07
N ASP A 50 -9.02 -16.98 1.39
CA ASP A 50 -8.12 -17.85 2.14
C ASP A 50 -7.45 -18.93 1.27
N ASP A 51 -6.13 -18.84 1.09
CA ASP A 51 -5.30 -19.94 0.57
C ASP A 51 -4.02 -20.02 1.41
N HIS A 52 -4.13 -20.81 2.48
CA HIS A 52 -3.01 -21.37 3.23
C HIS A 52 -2.17 -22.27 2.30
N HIS A 53 -0.99 -21.81 1.89
CA HIS A 53 0.00 -22.69 1.27
C HIS A 53 0.72 -23.53 2.35
N GLU A 54 0.12 -24.66 2.72
CA GLU A 54 0.80 -25.78 3.36
C GLU A 54 1.77 -26.42 2.36
N HIS A 55 3.08 -26.20 2.52
CA HIS A 55 4.10 -26.99 1.84
C HIS A 55 4.32 -28.30 2.62
N GLY A 56 3.51 -29.31 2.31
CA GLY A 56 3.78 -30.69 2.68
C GLY A 56 5.06 -31.18 1.97
N HIS A 57 6.15 -31.31 2.71
CA HIS A 57 7.33 -32.00 2.23
C HIS A 57 7.13 -33.52 2.35
N ASP A 58 6.93 -34.15 1.20
CA ASP A 58 6.94 -35.60 1.02
C ASP A 58 8.37 -36.14 1.29
N HIS A 59 8.49 -37.04 2.26
CA HIS A 59 9.75 -37.69 2.60
C HIS A 59 10.05 -38.81 1.59
N GLY A 60 10.73 -38.44 0.51
CA GLY A 60 11.32 -39.37 -0.45
C GLY A 60 12.52 -40.12 0.13
N GLU A 61 12.35 -41.42 0.19
CA GLU A 61 13.28 -42.49 0.55
C GLU A 61 14.69 -42.42 -0.11
N HIS A 62 15.72 -42.72 0.70
CA HIS A 62 17.04 -43.26 0.37
C HIS A 62 18.05 -42.43 -0.47
N CYS A 63 18.95 -41.72 0.22
CA CYS A 63 20.32 -41.43 -0.26
C CYS A 63 21.32 -41.59 0.90
N ASN A 64 22.09 -42.68 0.88
CA ASN A 64 23.08 -43.02 1.91
C ASN A 64 24.46 -42.49 1.48
N HIS A 65 24.88 -41.33 1.99
CA HIS A 65 26.19 -40.72 1.68
C HIS A 65 26.96 -40.42 2.99
N PRO A 66 28.14 -41.01 3.24
CA PRO A 66 28.83 -40.94 4.52
C PRO A 66 29.85 -39.79 4.56
N SER A 67 29.39 -38.55 4.42
CA SER A 67 30.32 -37.41 4.30
C SER A 67 29.97 -36.14 5.08
N HIS A 68 29.11 -36.19 6.10
CA HIS A 68 28.98 -35.09 7.06
C HIS A 68 28.75 -35.62 8.49
N ALA A 69 29.86 -35.89 9.18
CA ALA A 69 29.90 -35.95 10.63
C ALA A 69 30.59 -34.67 11.09
N ASP A 70 29.81 -33.64 11.41
CA ASP A 70 30.24 -32.53 12.26
C ASP A 70 29.01 -31.89 12.91
N GLU A 71 29.15 -31.69 14.21
CA GLU A 71 28.22 -31.03 15.12
C GLU A 71 28.00 -29.56 14.76
N HIS A 72 26.95 -29.01 15.38
CA HIS A 72 26.63 -27.61 15.63
C HIS A 72 25.44 -27.05 14.85
N GLY A 73 24.43 -26.70 15.66
CA GLY A 73 23.23 -26.01 15.24
C GLY A 73 23.54 -24.74 14.47
N HIS A 74 22.59 -24.33 13.64
CA HIS A 74 21.73 -23.19 13.95
C HIS A 74 20.52 -23.34 13.06
N GLY A 75 19.35 -23.58 13.67
CA GLY A 75 18.08 -23.37 13.00
C GLY A 75 18.04 -21.90 12.62
N HIS A 76 18.33 -21.60 11.35
CA HIS A 76 18.05 -20.31 10.76
C HIS A 76 16.52 -20.22 10.67
N HIS A 77 15.90 -19.85 11.79
CA HIS A 77 14.58 -19.26 11.78
C HIS A 77 14.67 -18.05 10.84
N HIS A 78 14.18 -18.23 9.63
CA HIS A 78 13.70 -17.13 8.83
C HIS A 78 12.61 -16.45 9.65
N HIS A 79 12.98 -15.46 10.48
CA HIS A 79 12.04 -14.44 10.91
C HIS A 79 11.68 -13.69 9.62
N HIS A 80 10.64 -14.18 8.94
CA HIS A 80 9.91 -13.36 8.00
C HIS A 80 9.37 -12.21 8.83
N ASP A 81 9.94 -11.03 8.62
CA ASP A 81 9.48 -9.74 9.12
C ASP A 81 8.15 -9.36 8.41
N ASP A 82 7.18 -10.27 8.44
CA ASP A 82 5.85 -10.13 7.84
C ASP A 82 4.86 -9.50 8.85
N ASP A 83 5.37 -8.64 9.74
CA ASP A 83 4.52 -7.80 10.60
C ASP A 83 3.89 -6.62 9.84
N VAL A 84 4.16 -6.51 8.53
CA VAL A 84 3.52 -5.54 7.63
C VAL A 84 2.07 -5.92 7.39
N LYS A 85 1.16 -5.15 7.99
CA LYS A 85 -0.28 -5.29 7.81
C LYS A 85 -0.83 -4.16 6.96
N SER A 86 -1.91 -4.45 6.25
CA SER A 86 -2.68 -3.44 5.53
C SER A 86 -4.15 -3.50 5.89
N PHE A 87 -4.80 -2.34 5.87
CA PHE A 87 -6.24 -2.24 6.06
C PHE A 87 -6.81 -1.11 5.22
N VAL A 88 -8.09 -1.26 4.87
CA VAL A 88 -8.82 -0.31 4.03
C VAL A 88 -9.99 0.25 4.81
N PHE A 89 -10.11 1.58 4.79
CA PHE A 89 -11.26 2.32 5.27
C PHE A 89 -12.14 2.73 4.08
N ARG A 90 -13.46 2.59 4.22
CA ARG A 90 -14.45 3.01 3.22
C ARG A 90 -15.57 3.77 3.91
N SER A 91 -16.04 4.86 3.30
CA SER A 91 -17.21 5.61 3.77
C SER A 91 -17.89 6.33 2.63
N ASP A 92 -19.22 6.38 2.66
CA ASP A 92 -20.03 7.17 1.74
C ASP A 92 -20.24 8.61 2.23
N GLN A 93 -19.87 8.90 3.48
CA GLN A 93 -20.02 10.23 4.08
C GLN A 93 -18.82 11.12 3.72
N PRO A 94 -19.04 12.43 3.56
CA PRO A 94 -17.96 13.38 3.38
C PRO A 94 -17.12 13.52 4.66
N PHE A 95 -15.84 13.83 4.48
CA PHE A 95 -14.92 14.17 5.56
C PHE A 95 -14.91 15.68 5.82
N SER A 96 -14.80 16.06 7.09
CA SER A 96 -14.45 17.43 7.48
C SER A 96 -12.95 17.67 7.26
N PRO A 97 -12.55 18.69 6.45
CA PRO A 97 -11.14 18.95 6.18
C PRO A 97 -10.31 19.20 7.43
N ALA A 98 -10.82 20.00 8.36
CA ALA A 98 -10.11 20.36 9.59
C ALA A 98 -9.89 19.14 10.49
N LYS A 99 -10.94 18.35 10.76
CA LYS A 99 -10.82 17.15 11.60
C LYS A 99 -9.87 16.13 11.01
N LEU A 100 -9.93 15.93 9.70
CA LEU A 100 -9.07 14.96 9.02
C LEU A 100 -7.61 15.39 9.05
N GLU A 101 -7.31 16.68 8.85
CA GLU A 101 -5.95 17.21 8.92
C GLU A 101 -5.36 17.05 10.33
N ASP A 102 -6.12 17.40 11.38
CA ASP A 102 -5.70 17.24 12.77
C ASP A 102 -5.44 15.76 13.11
N PHE A 103 -6.34 14.86 12.70
CA PHE A 103 -6.22 13.44 12.95
C PHE A 103 -5.01 12.83 12.23
N LEU A 104 -4.87 13.08 10.92
CA LEU A 104 -3.75 12.56 10.14
C LEU A 104 -2.42 13.13 10.64
N GLY A 105 -2.37 14.40 11.02
CA GLY A 105 -1.18 15.01 11.63
C GLY A 105 -0.75 14.29 12.92
N ALA A 106 -1.69 14.00 13.81
CA ALA A 106 -1.42 13.25 15.04
C ALA A 106 -0.94 11.82 14.75
N ILE A 107 -1.60 11.13 13.82
CA ILE A 107 -1.24 9.77 13.41
C ILE A 107 0.14 9.72 12.75
N VAL A 108 0.48 10.66 11.88
CA VAL A 108 1.81 10.75 11.25
C VAL A 108 2.90 11.02 12.28
N ASN A 109 2.64 11.83 13.30
CA ASN A 109 3.60 12.08 14.37
C ASN A 109 3.86 10.84 15.22
N ILE A 110 2.80 10.10 15.59
CA ILE A 110 2.90 8.94 16.48
C ILE A 110 3.34 7.67 15.74
N TYR A 111 2.73 7.39 14.58
CA TYR A 111 2.89 6.14 13.83
C TYR A 111 3.70 6.31 12.54
N GLY A 112 4.16 7.51 12.19
CA GLY A 112 4.90 7.79 10.95
C GLY A 112 6.05 6.82 10.62
N PRO A 113 6.93 6.47 11.58
CA PRO A 113 8.00 5.49 11.33
C PRO A 113 7.49 4.08 11.01
N ARG A 114 6.28 3.73 11.48
CA ARG A 114 5.63 2.43 11.27
C ARG A 114 4.72 2.41 10.05
N MET A 115 4.33 3.57 9.53
CA MET A 115 3.49 3.69 8.33
C MET A 115 4.33 3.66 7.07
N LEU A 116 4.47 2.50 6.44
CA LEU A 116 5.28 2.37 5.23
C LEU A 116 4.65 3.14 4.06
N ARG A 117 3.34 3.02 3.87
CA ARG A 117 2.62 3.69 2.78
C ARG A 117 1.16 3.85 3.10
N TYR A 118 0.60 4.98 2.71
CA TYR A 118 -0.83 5.20 2.77
C TYR A 118 -1.30 6.02 1.59
N LYS A 119 -2.52 5.72 1.12
CA LYS A 119 -3.11 6.33 -0.06
C LYS A 119 -4.61 6.37 0.08
N GLY A 120 -5.24 7.29 -0.62
CA GLY A 120 -6.65 7.14 -0.92
C GLY A 120 -7.29 8.34 -1.57
N VAL A 121 -8.57 8.16 -1.80
CA VAL A 121 -9.45 9.11 -2.47
C VAL A 121 -10.55 9.43 -1.49
N LEU A 122 -10.78 10.72 -1.26
CA LEU A 122 -11.66 11.22 -0.22
C LEU A 122 -12.77 12.06 -0.84
N ASN A 123 -13.97 11.81 -0.36
CA ASN A 123 -15.08 12.75 -0.45
C ASN A 123 -14.92 13.76 0.68
N MET A 124 -14.70 15.04 0.36
CA MET A 124 -14.46 16.10 1.34
C MET A 124 -15.61 17.09 1.31
N GLU A 125 -16.03 17.56 2.48
CA GLU A 125 -17.03 18.61 2.61
C GLU A 125 -16.56 19.89 1.91
N GLY A 126 -17.46 20.55 1.17
CA GLY A 126 -17.17 21.80 0.49
C GLY A 126 -16.47 21.68 -0.87
N THR A 127 -16.27 20.47 -1.40
CA THR A 127 -15.71 20.28 -2.75
C THR A 127 -16.42 19.18 -3.54
N ASP A 128 -16.66 19.45 -4.82
CA ASP A 128 -17.15 18.47 -5.80
C ASP A 128 -16.00 17.75 -6.55
N ARG A 129 -14.78 17.87 -6.04
CA ARG A 129 -13.60 17.17 -6.57
C ARG A 129 -13.12 16.09 -5.63
N LYS A 130 -12.58 15.03 -6.23
CA LYS A 130 -11.90 13.95 -5.50
C LYS A 130 -10.64 14.52 -4.85
N VAL A 131 -10.50 14.38 -3.54
CA VAL A 131 -9.25 14.73 -2.85
C VAL A 131 -8.39 13.48 -2.76
N ILE A 132 -7.20 13.52 -3.36
CA ILE A 132 -6.30 12.38 -3.38
C ILE A 132 -5.22 12.63 -2.34
N PHE A 133 -5.14 11.76 -1.35
CA PHE A 133 -4.07 11.81 -0.35
C PHE A 133 -3.09 10.66 -0.58
N GLN A 134 -1.82 10.91 -0.35
CA GLN A 134 -0.81 9.86 -0.31
C GLN A 134 0.35 10.24 0.61
N GLY A 135 0.97 9.23 1.20
CA GLY A 135 2.20 9.41 1.95
C GLY A 135 3.02 8.14 2.07
N VAL A 136 4.28 8.37 2.45
CA VAL A 136 5.31 7.34 2.65
C VAL A 136 6.05 7.73 3.92
N HIS A 137 6.04 6.86 4.93
CA HIS A 137 6.56 7.18 6.27
C HIS A 137 5.95 8.47 6.82
N GLN A 138 6.77 9.49 7.04
CA GLN A 138 6.37 10.75 7.64
C GLN A 138 5.99 11.82 6.60
N LEU A 139 6.17 11.53 5.31
CA LEU A 139 5.89 12.49 4.24
C LEU A 139 4.45 12.30 3.76
N MET A 140 3.63 13.34 3.96
CA MET A 140 2.25 13.41 3.48
C MET A 140 2.13 14.45 2.36
N GLY A 141 1.37 14.11 1.33
CA GLY A 141 0.94 15.04 0.28
C GLY A 141 -0.54 14.84 -0.06
N SER A 142 -1.19 15.92 -0.47
CA SER A 142 -2.58 15.92 -0.92
C SER A 142 -2.70 16.75 -2.19
N ASP A 143 -3.43 16.24 -3.17
CA ASP A 143 -3.75 16.94 -4.41
C ASP A 143 -5.25 16.89 -4.71
N LEU A 144 -5.73 17.91 -5.43
CA LEU A 144 -7.08 17.92 -5.98
C LEU A 144 -7.12 17.10 -7.27
N GLY A 145 -7.78 15.96 -7.20
CA GLY A 145 -8.08 15.09 -8.33
C GLY A 145 -9.19 15.63 -9.24
N PRO A 146 -9.68 14.81 -10.18
CA PRO A 146 -10.78 15.19 -11.07
C PRO A 146 -12.08 15.44 -10.30
N ALA A 147 -13.01 16.16 -10.93
CA ALA A 147 -14.37 16.30 -10.42
C ALA A 147 -15.04 14.92 -10.32
N TRP A 148 -15.96 14.77 -9.36
CA TRP A 148 -16.85 13.61 -9.33
C TRP A 148 -17.72 13.59 -10.59
N GLY A 149 -17.91 12.42 -11.19
CA GLY A 149 -18.77 12.25 -12.36
C GLY A 149 -20.24 12.54 -12.04
N GLN A 150 -21.03 12.94 -13.04
CA GLN A 150 -22.48 13.09 -12.86
C GLN A 150 -23.11 11.75 -12.49
N GLY A 151 -23.74 11.67 -11.31
CA GLY A 151 -24.35 10.45 -10.79
C GLY A 151 -23.36 9.46 -10.17
N GLU A 152 -22.07 9.80 -10.08
CA GLU A 152 -21.08 8.98 -9.38
C GLU A 152 -21.30 9.05 -7.86
N LYS A 153 -21.31 7.89 -7.19
CA LYS A 153 -21.41 7.83 -5.73
C LYS A 153 -20.10 8.32 -5.11
N LYS A 154 -20.16 9.45 -4.39
CA LYS A 154 -19.00 10.04 -3.72
C LYS A 154 -18.55 9.18 -2.54
N THR A 155 -17.66 8.23 -2.82
CA THR A 155 -17.20 7.24 -1.83
C THR A 155 -15.73 7.49 -1.50
N SER A 156 -15.44 7.62 -0.21
CA SER A 156 -14.08 7.68 0.30
C SER A 156 -13.49 6.29 0.44
N LYS A 157 -12.27 6.08 -0.05
CA LYS A 157 -11.50 4.83 0.11
C LYS A 157 -10.06 5.18 0.49
N MET A 158 -9.61 4.66 1.63
CA MET A 158 -8.26 4.87 2.16
C MET A 158 -7.60 3.53 2.43
N VAL A 159 -6.32 3.37 2.08
CA VAL A 159 -5.51 2.20 2.42
C VAL A 159 -4.30 2.64 3.22
N PHE A 160 -4.03 1.91 4.29
CA PHE A 160 -2.86 2.07 5.14
C PHE A 160 -2.07 0.77 5.14
N ILE A 161 -0.75 0.89 5.02
CA ILE A 161 0.20 -0.22 5.00
C ILE A 161 1.30 0.14 5.98
N GLY A 162 1.52 -0.71 6.98
CA GLY A 162 2.53 -0.47 8.00
C GLY A 162 2.72 -1.63 8.95
N ILE A 163 3.69 -1.48 9.85
CA ILE A 163 4.12 -2.51 10.79
C ILE A 163 3.41 -2.26 12.13
N ASP A 164 2.69 -3.27 12.63
CA ASP A 164 1.99 -3.19 13.92
C ASP A 164 1.11 -1.92 14.08
N LEU A 165 0.33 -1.59 13.05
CA LEU A 165 -0.57 -0.44 13.10
C LEU A 165 -1.86 -0.80 13.86
N PRO A 166 -2.30 0.02 14.84
CA PRO A 166 -3.54 -0.22 15.57
C PRO A 166 -4.75 0.14 14.71
N LYS A 167 -5.21 -0.82 13.91
CA LYS A 167 -6.33 -0.67 12.98
C LYS A 167 -7.54 -0.01 13.62
N ASP A 168 -7.93 -0.41 14.82
CA ASP A 168 -9.15 0.09 15.47
C ASP A 168 -9.08 1.59 15.77
N ILE A 169 -7.91 2.10 16.16
CA ILE A 169 -7.68 3.54 16.41
C ILE A 169 -7.83 4.32 15.10
N PHE A 170 -7.29 3.78 14.00
CA PHE A 170 -7.42 4.41 12.69
C PHE A 170 -8.87 4.43 12.22
N MET A 171 -9.58 3.30 12.32
CA MET A 171 -10.97 3.21 11.90
C MET A 171 -11.86 4.18 12.71
N GLN A 172 -11.75 4.16 14.03
CA GLN A 172 -12.53 5.04 14.90
C GLN A 172 -12.20 6.52 14.70
N GLY A 173 -10.91 6.86 14.55
CA GLY A 173 -10.50 8.24 14.32
C GLY A 173 -10.99 8.78 12.97
N LEU A 174 -10.95 7.95 11.92
CA LEU A 174 -11.49 8.32 10.61
C LEU A 174 -13.02 8.46 10.64
N GLU A 175 -13.74 7.60 11.37
CA GLU A 175 -15.19 7.73 11.55
C GLU A 175 -15.58 9.05 12.23
N GLN A 176 -14.81 9.51 13.21
CA GLN A 176 -15.04 10.80 13.89
C GLN A 176 -14.81 12.02 12.98
N CYS A 177 -14.06 11.85 11.90
CA CYS A 177 -13.79 12.89 10.92
C CYS A 177 -14.91 13.04 9.87
N LEU A 178 -15.87 12.11 9.82
CA LEU A 178 -17.03 12.18 8.92
C LEU A 178 -18.04 13.23 9.40
N VAL A 179 -18.81 13.81 8.47
CA VAL A 179 -19.89 14.78 8.72
C VAL A 179 -21.17 14.45 7.97
#